data_AF-A0A1X7TMS7-F1
#
_entry.id   AF-A0A1X7TMS7-F1
#
_cell.length_a   1.000
_cell.length_b   1.000
_cell.length_c   1.000
_cell.angle_alpha   90.00
_cell.angle_beta   90.00
_cell.angle_gamma   90.00
#
_symmetry.space_group_name_H-M   'P 1'
#
loop_
_entity.id
_entity.type
_entity.pdbx_description
1 polymer ?
#
loop_
_entity_poly.entity_id
_entity_poly.type
_entity_poly.pdbx_seq_one_letter_code
_entity_poly.pdbx_strand_id
1 'polypeptide(L)'
;YTKHCQKLRECLSPVKVKKEALKKVLSALAEREGEIRERGEGVLEEIHGMIEEMNVLRQSERKLTEQAKRVTDDKLKVLSEQMKSAEMSLSLLEDIEDYVEQSLKTSSPQQVLRSKKQMMERMSEVTAWINVEELHPKEKADFILSKDVKSLHHIGDIIS
;
A
#
# COMPACT_ATOMS: atom_id res chain seq x y z
N TYR A 1 25.62 17.80 88.81
CA TYR A 1 25.83 18.43 87.48
C TYR A 1 26.78 17.61 86.59
N THR A 2 28.06 17.45 86.91
CA THR A 2 29.08 16.77 86.07
C THR A 2 28.70 15.35 85.60
N LYS A 3 28.15 14.52 86.50
CA LYS A 3 27.67 13.16 86.16
C LYS A 3 26.55 13.14 85.12
N HIS A 4 25.68 14.16 85.10
CA HIS A 4 24.63 14.27 84.10
C HIS A 4 25.20 14.67 82.73
N CYS A 5 26.16 15.60 82.70
CA CYS A 5 26.85 15.98 81.47
C CYS A 5 27.62 14.81 80.84
N GLN A 6 28.21 13.93 81.65
CA GLN A 6 28.93 12.75 81.16
C GLN A 6 27.98 11.73 80.51
N LYS A 7 26.87 11.39 81.18
CA LYS A 7 25.83 10.52 80.60
C LYS A 7 25.27 11.07 79.29
N LEU A 8 25.07 12.38 79.19
CA LEU A 8 24.64 13.03 77.94
C LEU A 8 25.67 12.90 76.82
N ARG A 9 26.98 13.01 77.12
CA ARG A 9 28.04 12.79 76.11
C ARG A 9 28.09 11.35 75.62
N GLU A 10 27.93 10.39 76.53
CA GLU A 10 27.85 8.97 76.21
C GLU A 10 26.66 8.68 75.28
N CYS A 11 25.48 9.25 75.56
CA CYS A 11 24.32 9.13 74.68
C CYS A 11 24.48 9.89 73.34
N LEU A 12 25.22 10.99 73.32
CA LEU A 12 25.43 11.80 72.12
C LEU A 12 26.38 11.14 71.10
N SER A 13 27.35 10.35 71.57
CA SER A 13 28.33 9.70 70.69
C SER A 13 27.69 8.79 69.63
N PRO A 14 26.80 7.83 69.98
CA PRO A 14 26.07 7.02 69.00
C PRO A 14 25.21 7.84 68.03
N VAL A 15 24.62 8.95 68.50
CA VAL A 15 23.81 9.85 67.64
C VAL A 15 24.67 10.49 66.56
N LYS A 16 25.88 10.96 66.90
CA LYS A 16 26.82 11.52 65.92
C LYS A 16 27.25 10.47 64.88
N VAL A 17 27.55 9.24 65.32
CA VAL A 17 27.92 8.15 64.40
C VAL A 17 26.77 7.83 63.45
N LYS A 18 25.54 7.70 63.95
CA LYS A 18 24.35 7.47 63.11
C LYS A 18 24.10 8.63 62.14
N LYS A 19 24.29 9.88 62.56
CA LYS A 19 24.16 11.05 61.69
C LYS A 19 25.12 10.99 60.50
N GLU A 20 26.39 10.68 60.74
CA GLU A 20 27.37 10.58 59.65
C GLU A 20 27.12 9.38 58.73
N ALA A 21 26.66 8.25 59.27
CA ALA A 21 26.21 7.12 58.46
C ALA A 21 25.03 7.49 57.55
N LEU A 22 24.01 8.19 58.08
CA LEU A 22 22.86 8.64 57.29
C LEU A 22 23.24 9.62 56.18
N LYS A 23 24.22 10.50 56.39
CA LYS A 23 24.72 11.38 55.31
C LYS A 23 25.28 10.58 54.14
N LYS A 24 26.07 9.54 54.42
CA LYS A 24 26.63 8.66 53.36
C LYS A 24 25.52 7.92 52.61
N VAL A 25 24.52 7.41 53.34
CA VAL A 25 23.34 6.77 52.74
C VAL A 25 22.59 7.74 51.84
N LEU A 26 22.35 8.98 52.29
CA LEU A 26 21.67 10.00 51.48
C LEU A 26 22.44 10.33 50.19
N SER A 27 23.77 10.43 50.25
CA SER A 27 24.59 10.64 49.05
C SER A 27 24.48 9.47 48.06
N ALA A 28 24.57 8.23 48.54
CA ALA A 28 24.43 7.04 47.69
C ALA A 28 23.03 6.91 47.08
N LEU A 29 21.98 7.28 47.84
CA LEU A 29 20.62 7.31 47.32
C LEU A 29 20.44 8.37 46.23
N ALA A 30 21.00 9.57 46.42
CA ALA A 30 20.92 10.64 45.43
C ALA A 30 21.67 10.29 44.13
N GLU A 31 22.83 9.64 44.22
CA GLU A 31 23.56 9.11 43.06
C GLU A 31 22.70 8.09 42.31
N ARG A 32 22.14 7.11 43.03
CA ARG A 32 21.31 6.06 42.42
C ARG A 32 20.02 6.61 41.81
N GLU A 33 19.38 7.60 42.43
CA GLU A 33 18.23 8.30 41.86
C GLU A 33 18.58 8.97 40.52
N GLY A 34 19.75 9.61 40.45
CA GLY A 34 20.28 10.20 39.22
C GLY A 34 20.45 9.18 38.09
N GLU A 35 21.13 8.06 38.39
CA GLU A 35 21.33 6.97 37.42
C GLU A 35 20.00 6.39 36.91
N ILE A 36 19.03 6.20 37.80
CA ILE A 36 17.70 5.68 37.44
C ILE A 36 16.98 6.66 36.51
N ARG A 37 17.08 7.97 36.77
CA ARG A 37 16.47 9.00 35.92
C ARG A 37 17.10 9.03 34.54
N GLU A 38 18.43 9.07 34.46
CA GLU A 38 19.16 9.08 33.18
C GLU A 38 18.85 7.82 32.36
N ARG A 39 18.86 6.64 33.01
CA ARG A 39 18.49 5.40 32.32
C ARG A 39 17.03 5.42 31.87
N GLY A 40 16.13 5.97 32.69
CA GLY A 40 14.71 6.12 32.35
C GLY A 40 14.50 7.01 31.13
N GLU A 41 15.20 8.14 31.05
CA GLU A 41 15.20 9.04 29.89
C GLU A 41 15.72 8.35 28.63
N GLY A 42 16.85 7.63 28.72
CA GLY A 42 17.39 6.89 27.58
C GLY A 42 16.44 5.81 27.04
N VAL A 43 15.76 5.07 27.92
CA VAL A 43 14.74 4.09 27.50
C VAL A 43 13.55 4.78 26.81
N LEU A 44 13.14 5.96 27.29
CA LEU A 44 12.07 6.73 26.64
C LEU A 44 12.50 7.19 25.24
N GLU A 45 13.73 7.65 25.05
CA GLU A 45 14.26 8.04 23.74
C GLU A 45 14.31 6.85 22.77
N GLU A 46 14.76 5.68 23.21
CA GLU A 46 14.75 4.44 22.42
C GLU A 46 13.34 4.09 21.93
N ILE A 47 12.33 4.17 22.82
CA ILE A 47 10.93 3.92 22.46
C ILE A 47 10.45 4.92 21.39
N HIS A 48 10.77 6.21 21.54
CA HIS A 48 10.39 7.22 20.55
C HIS A 48 11.06 6.94 19.19
N GLY A 49 12.35 6.58 19.20
CA GLY A 49 13.08 6.22 17.98
C GLY A 49 12.42 5.06 17.22
N MET A 50 11.99 4.01 17.92
CA MET A 50 11.26 2.89 17.31
C MET A 50 9.96 3.33 16.64
N ILE A 51 9.21 4.26 17.25
CA ILE A 51 7.97 4.78 16.68
C ILE A 51 8.24 5.58 15.39
N GLU A 52 9.34 6.33 15.32
CA GLU A 52 9.73 7.03 14.09
C GLU A 52 10.09 6.07 12.95
N GLU A 53 10.77 4.96 13.25
CA GLU A 53 11.01 3.91 12.26
C GLU A 53 9.70 3.27 11.75
N MET A 54 8.70 3.10 12.64
CA MET A 54 7.37 2.64 12.23
C MET A 54 6.66 3.65 11.32
N ASN A 55 6.85 4.96 11.53
CA ASN A 55 6.31 5.99 10.65
C ASN A 55 6.91 5.88 9.23
N VAL A 56 8.22 5.61 9.13
CA VAL A 56 8.90 5.37 7.84
C VAL A 56 8.31 4.15 7.14
N LEU A 57 8.14 3.03 7.85
CA LEU A 57 7.54 1.82 7.28
C LEU A 57 6.13 2.08 6.75
N ARG A 58 5.33 2.88 7.48
CA ARG A 58 3.99 3.29 7.05
C ARG A 58 4.02 4.14 5.78
N GLN A 59 5.03 4.99 5.59
CA GLN A 59 5.19 5.73 4.34
C GLN A 59 5.53 4.82 3.17
N SER A 60 6.40 3.83 3.38
CA SER A 60 6.75 2.83 2.37
C SER A 60 5.54 2.00 1.95
N GLU A 61 4.71 1.58 2.92
CA GLU A 61 3.42 0.91 2.65
C GLU A 61 2.52 1.74 1.75
N ARG A 62 2.29 3.02 2.08
CA ARG A 62 1.47 3.91 1.24
C ARG A 62 1.99 4.02 -0.19
N LYS A 63 3.31 4.13 -0.38
CA LYS A 63 3.91 4.21 -1.72
C LYS A 63 3.66 2.94 -2.53
N LEU A 64 3.82 1.77 -1.92
CA LEU A 64 3.55 0.47 -2.55
C LEU A 64 2.06 0.31 -2.90
N THR A 65 1.17 0.66 -1.97
CA THR A 65 -0.27 0.64 -2.21
C THR A 65 -0.64 1.53 -3.39
N GLU A 66 -0.04 2.70 -3.50
CA GLU A 66 -0.26 3.61 -4.62
C GLU A 66 0.32 3.07 -5.95
N GLN A 67 1.51 2.46 -5.93
CA GLN A 67 2.06 1.77 -7.10
C GLN A 67 1.12 0.65 -7.59
N ALA A 68 0.62 -0.18 -6.68
CA ALA A 68 -0.26 -1.30 -7.01
C ALA A 68 -1.57 -0.81 -7.65
N LYS A 69 -2.15 0.28 -7.11
CA LYS A 69 -3.33 0.93 -7.70
C LYS A 69 -3.05 1.43 -9.11
N ARG A 70 -1.96 2.17 -9.32
CA ARG A 70 -1.61 2.68 -10.65
C ARG A 70 -1.45 1.56 -11.68
N VAL A 71 -0.70 0.51 -11.35
CA VAL A 71 -0.54 -0.65 -12.25
C VAL A 71 -1.88 -1.30 -12.56
N THR A 72 -2.76 -1.43 -11.56
CA THR A 72 -4.11 -1.99 -11.75
C THR A 72 -4.95 -1.10 -12.67
N ASP A 73 -4.97 0.21 -12.40
CA ASP A 73 -5.77 1.17 -13.17
C ASP A 73 -5.29 1.28 -14.62
N ASP A 74 -3.97 1.28 -14.85
CA ASP A 74 -3.39 1.32 -16.19
C ASP A 74 -3.75 0.07 -17.00
N LYS A 75 -3.63 -1.12 -16.41
CA LYS A 75 -4.02 -2.38 -17.05
C LYS A 75 -5.52 -2.44 -17.35
N LEU A 76 -6.36 -2.05 -16.39
CA LEU A 76 -7.81 -2.03 -16.57
C LEU A 76 -8.24 -1.01 -17.63
N LYS A 77 -7.55 0.12 -17.74
CA LYS A 77 -7.81 1.12 -18.77
C LYS A 77 -7.59 0.54 -20.17
N VAL A 78 -6.48 -0.15 -20.40
CA VAL A 78 -6.20 -0.83 -21.68
C VAL A 78 -7.32 -1.82 -22.02
N LEU A 79 -7.72 -2.66 -21.06
CA LEU A 79 -8.81 -3.61 -21.26
C LEU A 79 -10.15 -2.91 -21.55
N SER A 80 -10.44 -1.80 -20.87
CA SER A 80 -11.66 -1.03 -21.11
C SER A 80 -11.71 -0.44 -22.53
N GLU A 81 -10.58 0.05 -23.03
CA GLU A 81 -10.47 0.54 -24.42
C GLU A 81 -10.65 -0.60 -25.42
N GLN A 82 -10.08 -1.79 -25.16
CA GLN A 82 -10.29 -2.98 -26.00
C GLN A 82 -11.76 -3.43 -26.00
N MET A 83 -12.42 -3.47 -24.84
CA MET A 83 -13.84 -3.82 -24.73
C MET A 83 -14.71 -2.87 -25.55
N LYS A 84 -14.50 -1.56 -25.45
CA LYS A 84 -15.25 -0.58 -26.25
C LYS A 84 -15.06 -0.80 -27.75
N SER A 85 -13.83 -1.08 -28.19
CA SER A 85 -13.55 -1.38 -29.60
C SER A 85 -14.25 -2.66 -30.06
N ALA A 86 -14.27 -3.69 -29.21
CA ALA A 86 -14.94 -4.96 -29.49
C ALA A 86 -16.47 -4.80 -29.54
N GLU A 87 -17.06 -4.06 -28.59
CA GLU A 87 -18.49 -3.75 -28.56
C GLU A 87 -18.94 -2.96 -29.79
N MET A 88 -18.18 -1.95 -30.22
CA MET A 88 -18.47 -1.20 -31.45
C MET A 88 -18.39 -2.10 -32.69
N SER A 89 -17.40 -2.98 -32.75
CA SER A 89 -17.24 -3.92 -33.87
C SER A 89 -18.38 -4.94 -33.92
N LEU A 90 -18.80 -5.44 -32.75
CA LEU A 90 -19.93 -6.37 -32.63
C LEU A 90 -21.23 -5.70 -33.08
N SER A 91 -21.53 -4.49 -32.58
CA SER A 91 -22.75 -3.76 -32.98
C SER A 91 -22.80 -3.50 -34.48
N LEU A 92 -21.67 -3.19 -35.12
CA LEU A 92 -21.62 -3.00 -36.57
C LEU A 92 -21.90 -4.30 -37.35
N LEU A 93 -21.44 -5.44 -36.83
CA LEU A 93 -21.70 -6.75 -37.42
C LEU A 93 -23.18 -7.14 -37.24
N GLU A 94 -23.73 -6.95 -36.04
CA GLU A 94 -25.15 -7.22 -35.73
C GLU A 94 -26.08 -6.39 -36.63
N ASP A 95 -25.81 -5.09 -36.82
CA ASP A 95 -26.61 -4.21 -37.70
C ASP A 95 -26.63 -4.72 -39.16
N ILE A 96 -25.51 -5.25 -39.65
CA ILE A 96 -25.41 -5.79 -41.02
C ILE A 96 -26.09 -7.15 -41.11
N GLU A 97 -25.88 -8.03 -40.12
CA GLU A 97 -26.51 -9.34 -40.03
C GLU A 97 -28.04 -9.19 -40.03
N ASP A 98 -28.57 -8.37 -39.12
CA ASP A 98 -30.00 -8.09 -39.01
C ASP A 98 -30.58 -7.54 -40.32
N TYR A 99 -29.89 -6.56 -40.95
CA TYR A 99 -30.35 -5.99 -42.22
C TYR A 99 -30.43 -7.05 -43.34
N VAL A 100 -29.39 -7.90 -43.46
CA VAL A 100 -29.33 -8.93 -44.50
C VAL A 100 -30.36 -10.02 -44.23
N GLU A 101 -30.48 -10.51 -43.00
CA GLU A 101 -31.46 -11.53 -42.63
C GLU A 101 -32.90 -11.04 -42.87
N GLN A 102 -33.22 -9.81 -42.48
CA GLN A 102 -34.54 -9.24 -42.74
C GLN A 102 -34.82 -9.09 -44.23
N SER A 103 -33.83 -8.68 -45.03
CA SER A 103 -34.00 -8.59 -46.49
C SER A 103 -34.29 -9.97 -47.08
N LEU A 104 -33.56 -11.00 -46.67
CA LEU A 104 -33.76 -12.38 -47.14
C LEU A 104 -35.13 -12.95 -46.73
N LYS A 105 -35.62 -12.59 -45.54
CA LYS A 105 -36.89 -13.09 -45.01
C LYS A 105 -38.12 -12.40 -45.61
N THR A 106 -38.04 -11.09 -45.86
CA THR A 106 -39.22 -10.26 -46.14
C THR A 106 -39.27 -9.67 -47.55
N SER A 107 -38.14 -9.60 -48.27
CA SER A 107 -38.10 -8.98 -49.60
C SER A 107 -38.48 -9.98 -50.69
N SER A 108 -38.97 -9.47 -51.82
CA SER A 108 -39.22 -10.31 -53.01
C SER A 108 -37.91 -10.76 -53.66
N PRO A 109 -37.90 -11.89 -54.40
CA PRO A 109 -36.70 -12.38 -55.08
C PRO A 109 -36.03 -11.34 -55.98
N GLN A 110 -36.81 -10.51 -56.69
CA GLN A 110 -36.29 -9.46 -57.57
C GLN A 110 -35.62 -8.32 -56.79
N GLN A 111 -36.12 -7.98 -55.58
CA GLN A 111 -35.51 -6.98 -54.72
C GLN A 111 -34.19 -7.47 -54.16
N VAL A 112 -34.14 -8.72 -53.66
CA VAL A 112 -32.90 -9.35 -53.16
C VAL A 112 -31.83 -9.40 -54.27
N LEU A 113 -32.20 -9.76 -55.50
CA LEU A 113 -31.26 -9.77 -56.62
C LEU A 113 -30.69 -8.38 -56.95
N ARG A 114 -31.49 -7.32 -56.79
CA ARG A 114 -31.05 -5.93 -57.01
C ARG A 114 -30.10 -5.43 -55.91
N SER A 115 -30.34 -5.78 -54.64
CA SER A 115 -29.52 -5.34 -53.51
C SER A 115 -28.33 -6.26 -53.20
N LYS A 116 -28.30 -7.49 -53.74
CA LYS A 116 -27.28 -8.52 -53.46
C LYS A 116 -25.85 -7.98 -53.50
N LYS A 117 -25.49 -7.28 -54.58
CA LYS A 117 -24.12 -6.78 -54.76
C LYS A 117 -23.72 -5.82 -53.64
N GLN A 118 -24.60 -4.86 -53.32
CA GLN A 118 -24.37 -3.88 -52.25
C GLN A 118 -24.29 -4.56 -50.86
N MET A 119 -25.16 -5.55 -50.60
CA MET A 119 -25.10 -6.31 -49.34
C MET A 119 -23.77 -7.05 -49.21
N MET A 120 -23.31 -7.70 -50.28
CA MET A 120 -22.01 -8.40 -50.30
C MET A 120 -20.83 -7.45 -50.12
N GLU A 121 -20.84 -6.29 -50.78
CA GLU A 121 -19.78 -5.27 -50.63
C GLU A 121 -19.69 -4.78 -49.19
N ARG A 122 -20.83 -4.40 -48.56
CA ARG A 122 -20.86 -3.95 -47.16
C ARG A 122 -20.36 -5.01 -46.18
N MET A 123 -20.80 -6.26 -46.34
CA MET A 123 -20.29 -7.36 -45.51
C MET A 123 -18.79 -7.51 -45.67
N SER A 124 -18.30 -7.54 -46.92
CA SER A 124 -16.86 -7.67 -47.20
C SER A 124 -16.05 -6.51 -46.63
N GLU A 125 -16.55 -5.28 -46.70
CA GLU A 125 -15.88 -4.09 -46.15
C GLU A 125 -15.76 -4.15 -44.63
N VAL A 126 -16.87 -4.44 -43.94
CA VAL A 126 -16.88 -4.50 -42.47
C VAL A 126 -16.03 -5.66 -41.96
N THR A 127 -16.15 -6.84 -42.55
CA THR A 127 -15.32 -7.99 -42.14
C THR A 127 -13.83 -7.75 -42.42
N ALA A 128 -13.48 -7.02 -43.48
CA ALA A 128 -12.08 -6.67 -43.76
C ALA A 128 -11.51 -5.62 -42.80
N TRP A 129 -12.34 -4.72 -42.26
CA TRP A 129 -11.91 -3.67 -41.34
C TRP A 129 -11.70 -4.16 -39.91
N ILE A 130 -12.45 -5.18 -39.48
CA ILE A 130 -12.39 -5.73 -38.12
C ILE A 130 -11.26 -6.77 -38.03
N ASN A 131 -10.20 -6.45 -37.26
CA ASN A 131 -9.15 -7.39 -36.91
C ASN A 131 -9.39 -7.97 -35.51
N VAL A 132 -9.93 -9.19 -35.44
CA VAL A 132 -10.25 -9.86 -34.17
C VAL A 132 -9.00 -10.13 -33.32
N GLU A 133 -7.85 -10.40 -33.93
CA GLU A 133 -6.60 -10.67 -33.21
C GLU A 133 -6.10 -9.45 -32.41
N GLU A 134 -6.38 -8.24 -32.88
CA GLU A 134 -6.03 -7.01 -32.16
C GLU A 134 -6.93 -6.74 -30.94
N LEU A 135 -8.08 -7.40 -30.88
CA LEU A 135 -9.05 -7.31 -29.79
C LEU A 135 -8.80 -8.34 -28.67
N HIS A 136 -7.90 -9.31 -28.88
CA HIS A 136 -7.50 -10.22 -27.81
C HIS A 136 -6.89 -9.47 -26.61
N PRO A 137 -7.16 -9.90 -25.36
CA PRO A 137 -6.64 -9.23 -24.18
C PRO A 137 -5.12 -9.06 -24.24
N LYS A 138 -4.65 -7.82 -24.21
CA LYS A 138 -3.22 -7.51 -24.22
C LYS A 138 -2.59 -7.63 -22.83
N GLU A 139 -3.35 -7.24 -21.81
CA GLU A 139 -2.90 -7.24 -20.43
C GLU A 139 -3.17 -8.56 -19.73
N LYS A 140 -2.27 -8.91 -18.79
CA LYS A 140 -2.35 -10.10 -17.94
C LYS A 140 -2.36 -9.69 -16.46
N ALA A 141 -2.86 -10.61 -15.64
CA ALA A 141 -2.86 -10.50 -14.18
C ALA A 141 -1.56 -11.08 -13.58
N ASP A 142 -0.42 -10.60 -14.05
CA ASP A 142 0.92 -11.13 -13.74
C ASP A 142 1.80 -10.17 -12.93
N PHE A 143 1.26 -9.04 -12.49
CA PHE A 143 1.99 -8.14 -11.61
C PHE A 143 2.09 -8.69 -10.18
N ILE A 144 3.26 -8.52 -9.57
CA ILE A 144 3.58 -9.06 -8.24
C ILE A 144 4.31 -8.04 -7.38
N LEU A 145 4.25 -8.23 -6.07
CA LEU A 145 5.10 -7.52 -5.13
C LEU A 145 6.51 -8.14 -5.13
N SER A 146 7.49 -7.39 -5.59
CA SER A 146 8.91 -7.71 -5.41
C SER A 146 9.38 -7.12 -4.10
N LYS A 147 9.57 -7.99 -3.10
CA LYS A 147 10.04 -7.56 -1.78
C LYS A 147 11.54 -7.29 -1.82
N ASP A 148 11.95 -6.09 -1.45
CA ASP A 148 13.36 -5.72 -1.28
C ASP A 148 13.57 -5.13 0.12
N VAL A 149 13.47 -5.98 1.14
CA VAL A 149 13.52 -5.57 2.56
C VAL A 149 14.97 -5.34 3.02
N LYS A 150 15.72 -4.52 2.28
CA LYS A 150 17.03 -4.02 2.72
C LYS A 150 16.90 -2.85 3.68
N SER A 151 15.77 -2.12 3.63
CA SER A 151 15.52 -0.92 4.42
C SER A 151 14.03 -0.73 4.69
N LEU A 152 13.67 -0.08 5.81
CA LEU A 152 12.29 0.33 6.08
C LEU A 152 11.82 1.45 5.13
N HIS A 153 12.75 2.24 4.57
CA HIS A 153 12.45 3.33 3.63
C HIS A 153 12.02 2.84 2.24
N HIS A 154 12.29 1.57 1.95
CA HIS A 154 11.94 0.93 0.70
C HIS A 154 11.84 -0.58 0.92
N ILE A 155 10.61 -1.08 1.02
CA ILE A 155 10.35 -2.49 1.34
C ILE A 155 10.07 -3.34 0.08
N GLY A 156 10.04 -2.71 -1.10
CA GLY A 156 9.81 -3.35 -2.38
C GLY A 156 9.17 -2.43 -3.42
N ASP A 157 8.88 -3.03 -4.56
CA ASP A 157 8.18 -2.42 -5.71
C ASP A 157 7.13 -3.38 -6.28
N ILE A 158 6.17 -2.81 -7.01
CA ILE A 158 5.28 -3.59 -7.89
C ILE A 158 5.95 -3.76 -9.25
N ILE A 159 6.15 -5.01 -9.66
CA ILE A 159 6.69 -5.37 -10.97
C ILE A 159 5.57 -5.97 -11.79
N SER A 160 5.43 -5.50 -13.04
CA SER A 160 4.48 -5.98 -14.03
C SER A 160 5.17 -6.30 -15.34
#